data_AF-A0A6A5YVA4-F1
#
_entry.id   AF-A0A6A5YVA4-F1
#
_cell.length_a   1.000
_cell.length_b   1.000
_cell.length_c   1.000
_cell.angle_alpha   90.00
_cell.angle_beta   90.00
_cell.angle_gamma   90.00
#
_symmetry.space_group_name_H-M   'P 1'
#
loop_
_entity.id
_entity.type
_entity.pdbx_description
1 polymer ?
#
loop_
_entity_poly.entity_id
_entity_poly.type
_entity_poly.pdbx_seq_one_letter_code
_entity_poly.pdbx_strand_id
1 'polypeptide(L)'
;MSYHSQPLEADDVRPFLFDTQCVFARDLDRLREVLEVCFGDVDLVPQKLPLPKKLVFPLDFFPVDNVTQMQQVRAFAEDFSAKLKVPLEDISLASEWLKSGRGQESGRSLESYLGDAATETFLYDFYHSFDGFRHEYRKRFGKEPYANEYTRWRWNTARTVTKEQNEQAVQRLKVYRKWLLGSVFESDTHDTYMILPISNVEPNYKDRKIEPPGKQYAYDSLYISPTIQAPEIVVPIGECTYDSRVSQREEKLPIAVSVVGNPDSTIVATLSAPISNSFASLKTLSWLGTSFLVANAATQPITHHEWVFILGRTIAGAGGGAMVAISTFVGSDLVPLRKRGVVQGINNIAMGAGAGLGGFLGGWLNEALDWRWAFLIQIPFILLGTILVGLYVRIPVKESDTSAWRRIDHGGNLVQWNHPLVLTTLPLGASLLAFFVWIEGRTAKAPIIPLKLLLNRTVASACTTYFFTYMASFGIMYYVPIYLQLLGLSPMSTGLRFIPQSAGTALGALGTGIIIRSTGKYVLINTLAHTLLVASSAMLLFLGWNTPPAYVFVALAMYGLGFGAILVTTLIVLISSVNHVF
;
A
#
# COMPACT_ATOMS: atom_id res chain seq x y z
N MET A 1 13.45 23.50 -8.51
CA MET A 1 12.70 22.93 -9.65
C MET A 1 12.24 21.54 -9.25
N SER A 2 11.16 21.43 -8.49
CA SER A 2 10.57 20.15 -8.11
C SER A 2 9.55 19.74 -9.18
N TYR A 3 9.83 18.66 -9.90
CA TYR A 3 8.81 17.93 -10.63
C TYR A 3 7.87 17.33 -9.59
N HIS A 4 6.71 17.97 -9.39
CA HIS A 4 5.63 17.44 -8.57
C HIS A 4 4.98 16.28 -9.34
N SER A 5 5.22 15.05 -8.90
CA SER A 5 4.41 13.90 -9.23
C SER A 5 3.06 14.04 -8.52
N GLN A 6 2.01 14.36 -9.27
CA GLN A 6 0.63 14.23 -8.79
C GLN A 6 0.35 12.75 -8.47
N PRO A 7 -0.34 12.43 -7.36
CA PRO A 7 -0.87 11.10 -7.18
C PRO A 7 -2.06 10.90 -8.13
N LEU A 8 -2.03 9.83 -8.92
CA LEU A 8 -3.13 9.41 -9.79
C LEU A 8 -4.37 9.12 -8.93
N GLU A 9 -5.49 9.82 -9.17
CA GLU A 9 -6.77 9.55 -8.50
C GLU A 9 -7.37 8.24 -9.03
N ALA A 10 -7.93 7.41 -8.15
CA ALA A 10 -8.44 6.07 -8.49
C ALA A 10 -9.63 6.06 -9.48
N ASP A 11 -10.34 7.18 -9.63
CA ASP A 11 -11.41 7.34 -10.62
C ASP A 11 -10.95 8.00 -11.93
N ASP A 12 -9.75 8.61 -11.94
CA ASP A 12 -9.10 9.13 -13.16
C ASP A 12 -8.13 8.12 -13.79
N VAL A 13 -7.86 7.00 -13.10
CA VAL A 13 -7.38 5.78 -13.75
C VAL A 13 -8.56 5.19 -14.50
N ARG A 14 -8.86 5.73 -15.69
CA ARG A 14 -9.36 4.82 -16.74
C ARG A 14 -8.33 3.70 -16.77
N PRO A 15 -8.71 2.43 -16.59
CA PRO A 15 -7.75 1.35 -16.71
C PRO A 15 -7.19 1.47 -18.11
N PHE A 16 -5.98 2.05 -18.23
CA PHE A 16 -5.27 2.06 -19.48
C PHE A 16 -5.21 0.59 -19.84
N LEU A 17 -5.66 0.23 -21.04
CA LEU A 17 -5.68 -1.16 -21.49
C LEU A 17 -4.30 -1.85 -21.38
N PHE A 18 -3.25 -1.06 -21.13
CA PHE A 18 -1.83 -1.40 -21.11
C PHE A 18 -1.12 -1.18 -19.76
N ASP A 19 -1.80 -0.80 -18.67
CA ASP A 19 -1.15 -0.65 -17.35
C ASP A 19 -0.80 -2.04 -16.76
N THR A 20 0.43 -2.48 -17.02
CA THR A 20 1.00 -3.72 -16.47
C THR A 20 2.09 -3.35 -15.45
N GLN A 21 2.01 -3.90 -14.25
CA GLN A 21 3.01 -3.64 -13.22
C GLN A 21 4.34 -4.32 -13.60
N CYS A 22 5.40 -3.53 -13.76
CA CYS A 22 6.72 -3.99 -14.17
C CYS A 22 7.67 -4.07 -12.95
N VAL A 23 8.38 -5.19 -12.82
CA VAL A 23 9.29 -5.46 -11.69
C VAL A 23 10.66 -5.85 -12.23
N PHE A 24 11.70 -5.15 -11.78
CA PHE A 24 13.09 -5.52 -12.04
C PHE A 24 13.72 -6.11 -10.79
N ALA A 25 14.03 -7.39 -10.82
CA ALA A 25 14.70 -8.09 -9.74
C ALA A 25 15.89 -8.90 -10.26
N ARG A 26 16.96 -9.00 -9.45
CA ARG A 26 18.12 -9.86 -9.72
C ARG A 26 17.96 -11.28 -9.17
N ASP A 27 16.85 -11.51 -8.48
CA ASP A 27 16.54 -12.72 -7.75
C ASP A 27 15.06 -13.03 -7.99
N LEU A 28 14.78 -14.24 -8.48
CA LEU A 28 13.42 -14.69 -8.77
C LEU A 28 12.57 -14.76 -7.49
N ASP A 29 13.20 -14.91 -6.32
CA ASP A 29 12.51 -14.88 -5.02
C ASP A 29 11.95 -13.48 -4.69
N ARG A 30 12.57 -12.41 -5.22
CA ARG A 30 12.05 -11.04 -5.10
C ARG A 30 10.85 -10.78 -6.01
N LEU A 31 10.75 -11.51 -7.12
CA LEU A 31 9.58 -11.48 -7.99
C LEU A 31 8.34 -11.96 -7.22
N ARG A 32 8.51 -12.99 -6.39
CA ARG A 32 7.50 -13.43 -5.42
C ARG A 32 7.12 -12.33 -4.42
N GLU A 33 8.10 -11.70 -3.77
CA GLU A 33 7.81 -10.60 -2.82
C GLU A 33 7.03 -9.45 -3.47
N VAL A 34 7.37 -9.09 -4.72
CA VAL A 34 6.67 -8.01 -5.41
C VAL A 34 5.29 -8.45 -5.86
N LEU A 35 5.12 -9.70 -6.36
CA LEU A 35 3.79 -10.26 -6.63
C LEU A 35 2.93 -10.28 -5.35
N GLU A 36 3.51 -10.61 -4.20
CA GLU A 36 2.89 -10.59 -2.87
C GLU A 36 2.43 -9.17 -2.45
N VAL A 37 3.19 -8.13 -2.80
CA VAL A 37 2.84 -6.73 -2.50
C VAL A 37 1.81 -6.18 -3.49
N CYS A 38 1.97 -6.50 -4.77
CA CYS A 38 1.21 -5.95 -5.89
C CYS A 38 -0.19 -6.54 -6.02
N PHE A 39 -0.32 -7.84 -5.78
CA PHE A 39 -1.55 -8.60 -5.95
C PHE A 39 -2.07 -9.20 -4.63
N GLY A 40 -1.44 -8.84 -3.50
CA GLY A 40 -1.67 -9.48 -2.19
C GLY A 40 -0.92 -10.81 -2.09
N ASP A 41 -1.12 -11.60 -1.02
CA ASP A 41 -0.46 -12.92 -0.87
C ASP A 41 -0.83 -13.85 -2.04
N VAL A 42 -0.02 -13.81 -3.10
CA VAL A 42 -0.06 -14.71 -4.24
C VAL A 42 0.78 -15.90 -3.85
N ASP A 43 0.12 -16.94 -3.39
CA ASP A 43 0.81 -18.16 -2.98
C ASP A 43 1.41 -18.81 -4.24
N LEU A 44 2.75 -18.79 -4.32
CA LEU A 44 3.52 -19.14 -5.52
C LEU A 44 4.13 -20.55 -5.44
N VAL A 45 3.64 -21.43 -4.55
CA VAL A 45 4.17 -22.79 -4.39
C VAL A 45 3.19 -23.84 -4.97
N PRO A 46 3.65 -24.68 -5.90
CA PRO A 46 2.80 -25.32 -6.90
C PRO A 46 2.02 -26.54 -6.37
N GLN A 47 0.70 -26.56 -6.54
CA GLN A 47 0.12 -27.77 -7.14
C GLN A 47 0.76 -27.86 -8.52
N LYS A 48 1.38 -28.99 -8.90
CA LYS A 48 2.00 -29.21 -10.22
C LYS A 48 1.24 -28.42 -11.29
N LEU A 49 1.77 -27.23 -11.62
CA LEU A 49 1.12 -26.38 -12.59
C LEU A 49 1.21 -27.15 -13.90
N PRO A 50 0.09 -27.30 -14.63
CA PRO A 50 0.14 -27.96 -15.93
C PRO A 50 1.20 -27.24 -16.76
N LEU A 51 2.18 -28.00 -17.24
CA LEU A 51 3.16 -27.45 -18.18
C LEU A 51 2.41 -26.92 -19.41
N PRO A 52 2.92 -25.86 -20.06
CA PRO A 52 2.33 -25.42 -21.31
C PRO A 52 2.33 -26.61 -22.28
N LYS A 53 1.27 -26.73 -23.08
CA LYS A 53 1.17 -27.84 -24.03
C LYS A 53 1.96 -27.59 -25.31
N LYS A 54 2.28 -26.32 -25.60
CA LYS A 54 3.16 -25.90 -26.70
C LYS A 54 3.89 -24.58 -26.38
N LEU A 55 5.06 -24.42 -26.98
CA LEU A 55 5.82 -23.16 -27.03
C LEU A 55 5.75 -22.61 -28.45
N VAL A 56 5.63 -21.30 -28.59
CA VAL A 56 5.48 -20.64 -29.89
C VAL A 56 6.59 -19.63 -30.11
N PHE A 57 7.24 -19.71 -31.27
CA PHE A 57 8.31 -18.83 -31.72
C PHE A 57 7.82 -17.97 -32.91
N PRO A 58 7.45 -16.70 -32.69
CA PRO A 58 6.95 -15.80 -33.73
C PRO A 58 8.06 -15.30 -34.65
N LEU A 59 8.04 -15.76 -35.89
CA LEU A 59 9.02 -15.42 -36.94
C LEU A 59 8.93 -13.95 -37.37
N ASP A 60 7.80 -13.27 -37.14
CA ASP A 60 7.58 -11.88 -37.56
C ASP A 60 8.52 -10.87 -36.87
N PHE A 61 9.17 -11.28 -35.77
CA PHE A 61 10.15 -10.47 -35.03
C PHE A 61 11.61 -10.82 -35.35
N PHE A 62 11.84 -11.65 -36.37
CA PHE A 62 13.15 -12.10 -36.79
C PHE A 62 13.35 -11.94 -38.31
N PRO A 63 14.59 -11.73 -38.79
CA PRO A 63 15.83 -11.63 -38.01
C PRO A 63 15.94 -10.29 -37.27
N VAL A 64 16.57 -10.32 -36.09
CA VAL A 64 17.06 -9.11 -35.43
C VAL A 64 18.43 -8.74 -36.01
N ASP A 65 18.82 -7.46 -35.94
CA ASP A 65 20.07 -6.96 -36.54
C ASP A 65 21.32 -7.68 -36.02
N ASN A 66 21.28 -8.14 -34.78
CA ASN A 66 22.38 -8.83 -34.12
C ASN A 66 22.25 -10.36 -34.28
N VAL A 67 23.10 -10.95 -35.13
CA VAL A 67 23.12 -12.39 -35.41
C VAL A 67 23.35 -13.22 -34.14
N THR A 68 24.22 -12.76 -33.23
CA THR A 68 24.51 -13.44 -31.95
C THR A 68 23.27 -13.46 -31.06
N GLN A 69 22.55 -12.35 -30.99
CA GLN A 69 21.27 -12.26 -30.28
C GLN A 69 20.26 -13.26 -30.85
N MET A 70 20.08 -13.28 -32.17
CA MET A 70 19.17 -14.21 -32.84
C MET A 70 19.50 -15.67 -32.52
N GLN A 71 20.77 -16.05 -32.61
CA GLN A 71 21.23 -17.41 -32.31
C GLN A 71 21.00 -17.79 -30.84
N GLN A 72 21.31 -16.89 -29.90
CA GLN A 72 21.11 -17.15 -28.47
C GLN A 72 19.62 -17.24 -28.10
N VAL A 73 18.76 -16.39 -28.67
CA VAL A 73 17.31 -16.45 -28.43
C VAL A 73 16.72 -17.74 -28.99
N ARG A 74 17.16 -18.18 -30.18
CA ARG A 74 16.74 -19.46 -30.75
C ARG A 74 17.23 -20.65 -29.92
N ALA A 75 18.50 -20.66 -29.52
CA ALA A 75 19.07 -21.71 -28.68
C ALA A 75 18.33 -21.83 -27.34
N PHE A 76 18.01 -20.69 -26.71
CA PHE A 76 17.20 -20.67 -25.49
C PHE A 76 15.81 -21.30 -25.71
N ALA A 77 15.13 -20.98 -26.82
CA ALA A 77 13.82 -21.54 -27.12
C ALA A 77 13.86 -23.07 -27.28
N GLU A 78 14.89 -23.58 -27.96
CA GLU A 78 15.11 -25.03 -28.16
C GLU A 78 15.46 -25.74 -26.83
N ASP A 79 16.34 -25.16 -26.02
CA ASP A 79 16.69 -25.68 -24.70
C ASP A 79 15.49 -25.67 -23.76
N PHE A 80 14.67 -24.61 -23.80
CA PHE A 80 13.46 -24.48 -22.98
C PHE A 80 12.40 -25.51 -23.37
N SER A 81 12.19 -25.71 -24.67
CA SER A 81 11.35 -26.78 -25.23
C SER A 81 11.81 -28.17 -24.78
N ALA A 82 13.11 -28.46 -24.91
CA ALA A 82 13.70 -29.74 -24.51
C ALA A 82 13.54 -29.99 -23.00
N LYS A 83 13.72 -28.94 -22.17
CA LYS A 83 13.62 -29.03 -20.72
C LYS A 83 12.19 -29.27 -20.24
N LEU A 84 11.21 -28.58 -20.85
CA LEU A 84 9.80 -28.75 -20.52
C LEU A 84 9.19 -30.00 -21.17
N LYS A 85 9.85 -30.57 -22.19
CA LYS A 85 9.34 -31.67 -23.04
C LYS A 85 8.05 -31.28 -23.77
N VAL A 86 8.05 -30.06 -24.31
CA VAL A 86 6.91 -29.40 -24.94
C VAL A 86 7.31 -28.98 -26.36
N PRO A 87 6.51 -29.22 -27.41
CA PRO A 87 6.88 -28.85 -28.78
C PRO A 87 7.08 -27.33 -28.93
N LEU A 88 8.12 -26.95 -29.68
CA LEU A 88 8.37 -25.58 -30.14
C LEU A 88 7.86 -25.44 -31.58
N GLU A 89 6.93 -24.51 -31.80
CA GLU A 89 6.33 -24.25 -33.11
C GLU A 89 6.72 -22.86 -33.63
N ASP A 90 7.27 -22.82 -34.85
CA ASP A 90 7.52 -21.57 -35.55
C ASP A 90 6.19 -21.05 -36.15
N ILE A 91 5.79 -19.83 -35.79
CA ILE A 91 4.54 -19.21 -36.26
C ILE A 91 4.82 -17.89 -36.98
N SER A 92 4.03 -17.58 -38.01
CA SER A 92 3.94 -16.20 -38.53
C SER A 92 2.57 -15.64 -38.16
N LEU A 93 2.55 -14.69 -37.23
CA LEU A 93 1.35 -13.96 -36.79
C LEU A 93 0.68 -13.25 -37.97
N ALA A 94 1.46 -12.67 -38.89
CA ALA A 94 0.90 -12.05 -40.10
C ALA A 94 0.19 -13.07 -40.99
N SER A 95 0.77 -14.25 -41.17
CA SER A 95 0.19 -15.32 -41.98
C SER A 95 -1.06 -15.93 -41.32
N GLU A 96 -1.02 -16.17 -40.01
CA GLU A 96 -2.17 -16.68 -39.26
C GLU A 96 -3.33 -15.67 -39.20
N TRP A 97 -3.03 -14.37 -39.13
CA TRP A 97 -4.04 -13.32 -39.20
C TRP A 97 -4.82 -13.38 -40.51
N LEU A 98 -4.13 -13.59 -41.63
CA LEU A 98 -4.74 -13.71 -42.96
C LEU A 98 -5.62 -14.96 -43.08
N LYS A 99 -5.26 -16.06 -42.43
CA LYS A 99 -6.07 -17.32 -42.41
C LYS A 99 -7.35 -17.20 -41.60
N SER A 100 -7.40 -16.31 -40.60
CA SER A 100 -8.53 -16.18 -39.65
C SER A 100 -9.84 -15.63 -40.22
N GLY A 101 -9.93 -15.39 -41.54
CA GLY A 101 -11.08 -14.76 -42.22
C GLY A 101 -11.24 -13.26 -41.94
N ARG A 102 -10.82 -12.76 -40.77
CA ARG A 102 -10.91 -11.33 -40.39
C ARG A 102 -9.85 -10.45 -41.06
N GLY A 103 -8.69 -11.01 -41.38
CA GLY A 103 -7.73 -10.40 -42.29
C GLY A 103 -8.29 -10.23 -43.72
N GLN A 104 -9.22 -11.11 -44.13
CA GLN A 104 -9.90 -11.01 -45.43
C GLN A 104 -11.08 -10.01 -45.41
N GLU A 105 -11.86 -9.95 -44.33
CA GLU A 105 -12.99 -9.00 -44.17
C GLU A 105 -12.54 -7.53 -44.12
N SER A 106 -11.35 -7.27 -43.57
CA SER A 106 -10.77 -5.91 -43.50
C SER A 106 -9.91 -5.54 -44.72
N GLY A 107 -9.50 -6.52 -45.53
CA GLY A 107 -8.59 -6.33 -46.68
C GLY A 107 -7.21 -5.79 -46.31
N ARG A 108 -6.83 -5.79 -45.03
CA ARG A 108 -5.60 -5.19 -44.50
C ARG A 108 -4.69 -6.26 -43.91
N SER A 109 -3.39 -6.18 -44.22
CA SER A 109 -2.35 -6.93 -43.51
C SER A 109 -2.40 -6.59 -42.01
N LEU A 110 -1.90 -7.48 -41.14
CA LEU A 110 -1.82 -7.22 -39.70
C LEU A 110 -1.12 -5.89 -39.41
N GLU A 111 -0.03 -5.61 -40.14
CA GLU A 111 0.69 -4.33 -40.12
C GLU A 111 -0.22 -3.14 -40.49
N SER A 112 -1.01 -3.24 -41.56
CA SER A 112 -1.93 -2.16 -41.95
C SER A 112 -3.10 -2.00 -40.97
N TYR A 113 -3.55 -3.10 -40.36
CA TYR A 113 -4.65 -3.11 -39.41
C TYR A 113 -4.26 -2.46 -38.07
N LEU A 114 -3.03 -2.69 -37.59
CA LEU A 114 -2.52 -2.21 -36.30
C LEU A 114 -1.51 -1.06 -36.40
N GLY A 115 -1.08 -0.67 -37.60
CA GLY A 115 0.06 0.22 -37.81
C GLY A 115 -0.06 1.58 -37.13
N ASP A 116 -1.25 2.19 -37.14
CA ASP A 116 -1.50 3.45 -36.43
C ASP A 116 -2.04 3.26 -35.02
N ALA A 117 -2.43 2.03 -34.64
CA ALA A 117 -3.15 1.77 -33.40
C ALA A 117 -2.32 2.13 -32.17
N ALA A 118 -0.99 1.95 -32.18
CA ALA A 118 -0.14 2.35 -31.05
C ALA A 118 -0.07 3.87 -30.90
N THR A 119 -0.04 4.60 -32.00
CA THR A 119 -0.07 6.07 -31.97
C THR A 119 -1.44 6.59 -31.55
N GLU A 120 -2.51 6.03 -32.12
CA GLU A 120 -3.90 6.46 -31.87
C GLU A 120 -4.40 6.08 -30.47
N THR A 121 -3.80 5.06 -29.84
CA THR A 121 -4.10 4.69 -28.45
C THR A 121 -3.07 5.24 -27.48
N PHE A 122 -1.90 4.61 -27.39
CA PHE A 122 -0.89 4.88 -26.37
C PHE A 122 -0.40 6.33 -26.40
N LEU A 123 -0.09 6.90 -27.58
CA LEU A 123 0.39 8.29 -27.63
C LEU A 123 -0.72 9.30 -27.36
N TYR A 124 -1.95 9.07 -27.83
CA TYR A 124 -3.12 9.90 -27.49
C TYR A 124 -3.32 9.99 -25.97
N ASP A 125 -3.36 8.83 -25.33
CA ASP A 125 -3.52 8.66 -23.90
C ASP A 125 -2.38 9.33 -23.12
N PHE A 126 -1.14 9.07 -23.54
CA PHE A 126 0.06 9.71 -22.99
C PHE A 126 0.02 11.23 -23.14
N TYR A 127 -0.53 11.79 -24.21
CA TYR A 127 -0.60 13.23 -24.39
C TYR A 127 -1.65 13.85 -23.47
N HIS A 128 -2.84 13.27 -23.42
CA HIS A 128 -3.96 13.80 -22.65
C HIS A 128 -3.77 13.65 -21.13
N SER A 129 -2.94 12.69 -20.68
CA SER A 129 -2.57 12.60 -19.26
C SER A 129 -1.78 13.83 -18.74
N PHE A 130 -1.20 14.64 -19.63
CA PHE A 130 -0.52 15.90 -19.26
C PHE A 130 -1.37 17.15 -19.49
N ASP A 131 -2.66 17.03 -19.82
CA ASP A 131 -3.52 18.21 -20.06
C ASP A 131 -3.59 19.13 -18.84
N GLY A 132 -3.81 18.57 -17.64
CA GLY A 132 -3.82 19.33 -16.39
C GLY A 132 -2.51 20.07 -16.16
N PHE A 133 -1.38 19.37 -16.27
CA PHE A 133 -0.04 19.95 -16.13
C PHE A 133 0.21 21.09 -17.12
N ARG A 134 -0.07 20.89 -18.41
CA ARG A 134 0.15 21.92 -19.44
C ARG A 134 -0.73 23.14 -19.20
N HIS A 135 -1.99 22.94 -18.81
CA HIS A 135 -2.92 24.02 -18.50
C HIS A 135 -2.42 24.87 -17.31
N GLU A 136 -2.07 24.23 -16.19
CA GLU A 136 -1.56 24.92 -15.01
C GLU A 136 -0.22 25.62 -15.27
N TYR A 137 0.68 24.98 -16.01
CA TYR A 137 1.98 25.56 -16.35
C TYR A 137 1.82 26.81 -17.22
N ARG A 138 0.98 26.75 -18.27
CA ARG A 138 0.70 27.91 -19.12
C ARG A 138 0.06 29.05 -18.31
N LYS A 139 -0.86 28.73 -17.41
CA LYS A 139 -1.50 29.71 -16.51
C LYS A 139 -0.50 30.39 -15.58
N ARG A 140 0.47 29.65 -15.03
CA ARG A 140 1.44 30.16 -14.05
C ARG A 140 2.61 30.92 -14.69
N PHE A 141 3.07 30.49 -15.86
CA PHE A 141 4.32 30.98 -16.47
C PHE A 141 4.14 31.68 -17.81
N GLY A 142 2.93 31.71 -18.39
CA GLY A 142 2.63 32.38 -19.65
C GLY A 142 3.31 31.76 -20.89
N LYS A 143 3.86 30.55 -20.78
CA LYS A 143 4.58 29.84 -21.85
C LYS A 143 4.38 28.32 -21.74
N GLU A 144 4.66 27.61 -22.83
CA GLU A 144 4.63 26.14 -22.83
C GLU A 144 5.72 25.54 -21.91
N PRO A 145 5.47 24.38 -21.28
CA PRO A 145 6.49 23.66 -20.53
C PRO A 145 7.61 23.19 -21.45
N TYR A 146 8.83 23.20 -20.93
CA TYR A 146 9.95 22.60 -21.63
C TYR A 146 9.77 21.08 -21.67
N ALA A 147 9.77 20.54 -22.89
CA ALA A 147 9.84 19.11 -23.16
C ALA A 147 11.12 18.80 -23.96
N ASN A 148 11.80 17.72 -23.61
CA ASN A 148 12.90 17.18 -24.40
C ASN A 148 12.41 16.79 -25.82
N GLU A 149 13.33 16.56 -26.76
CA GLU A 149 12.97 16.31 -28.17
C GLU A 149 12.02 15.12 -28.32
N TYR A 150 12.24 14.06 -27.55
CA TYR A 150 11.45 12.84 -27.59
C TYR A 150 10.00 13.03 -27.09
N THR A 151 9.82 13.66 -25.93
CA THR A 151 8.50 14.00 -25.38
C THR A 151 7.78 14.97 -26.30
N ARG A 152 8.51 15.93 -26.89
CA ARG A 152 7.94 16.89 -27.84
C ARG A 152 7.44 16.21 -29.12
N TRP A 153 8.20 15.24 -29.65
CA TRP A 153 7.76 14.41 -30.77
C TRP A 153 6.48 13.65 -30.41
N ARG A 154 6.45 12.93 -29.29
CA ARG A 154 5.25 12.20 -28.83
C ARG A 154 4.03 13.11 -28.73
N TRP A 155 4.20 14.29 -28.12
CA TRP A 155 3.11 15.25 -27.97
C TRP A 155 2.64 15.83 -29.32
N ASN A 156 3.57 16.11 -30.23
CA ASN A 156 3.25 16.64 -31.56
C ASN A 156 2.52 15.63 -32.44
N THR A 157 2.83 14.34 -32.29
CA THR A 157 2.14 13.25 -32.98
C THR A 157 0.80 12.94 -32.34
N ALA A 158 0.74 12.88 -31.00
CA ALA A 158 -0.49 12.56 -30.29
C ALA A 158 -1.58 13.63 -30.39
N ARG A 159 -1.20 14.92 -30.40
CA ARG A 159 -2.17 16.03 -30.50
C ARG A 159 -2.99 16.01 -31.80
N THR A 160 -2.52 15.31 -32.83
CA THR A 160 -3.24 15.20 -34.11
C THR A 160 -4.27 14.08 -34.11
N VAL A 161 -4.27 13.22 -33.09
CA VAL A 161 -5.21 12.10 -32.94
C VAL A 161 -6.50 12.61 -32.31
N THR A 162 -7.64 12.33 -32.93
CA THR A 162 -8.96 12.67 -32.37
C THR A 162 -9.44 11.61 -31.39
N LYS A 163 -10.42 11.97 -30.55
CA LYS A 163 -11.05 11.03 -29.63
C LYS A 163 -11.74 9.87 -30.37
N GLU A 164 -12.38 10.13 -31.52
CA GLU A 164 -12.99 9.07 -32.33
C GLU A 164 -11.93 8.11 -32.89
N GLN A 165 -10.77 8.61 -33.32
CA GLN A 165 -9.66 7.77 -33.78
C GLN A 165 -9.13 6.88 -32.66
N ASN A 166 -8.97 7.43 -31.45
CA ASN A 166 -8.60 6.65 -30.27
C ASN A 166 -9.62 5.54 -29.98
N GLU A 167 -10.91 5.86 -29.95
CA GLU A 167 -11.97 4.87 -29.69
C GLU A 167 -11.99 3.76 -30.75
N GLN A 168 -11.81 4.10 -32.04
CA GLN A 168 -11.70 3.11 -33.12
C GLN A 168 -10.46 2.23 -32.99
N ALA A 169 -9.30 2.82 -32.65
CA ALA A 169 -8.06 2.08 -32.44
C ALA A 169 -8.16 1.11 -31.24
N VAL A 170 -8.81 1.53 -30.15
CA VAL A 170 -9.10 0.66 -28.99
C VAL A 170 -9.97 -0.54 -29.40
N GLN A 171 -10.97 -0.34 -30.25
CA GLN A 171 -11.79 -1.46 -30.74
C GLN A 171 -10.98 -2.42 -31.62
N ARG A 172 -10.10 -1.91 -32.49
CA ARG A 172 -9.20 -2.75 -33.30
C ARG A 172 -8.28 -3.59 -32.43
N LEU A 173 -7.72 -3.02 -31.36
CA LEU A 173 -6.88 -3.74 -30.40
C LEU A 173 -7.65 -4.81 -29.63
N LYS A 174 -8.91 -4.57 -29.26
CA LYS A 174 -9.78 -5.60 -28.66
C LYS A 174 -10.04 -6.78 -29.60
N VAL A 175 -10.26 -6.49 -30.88
CA VAL A 175 -10.43 -7.52 -31.92
C VAL A 175 -9.16 -8.33 -32.08
N TYR A 176 -8.01 -7.66 -32.16
CA TYR A 176 -6.71 -8.30 -32.25
C TYR A 176 -6.40 -9.16 -31.02
N ARG A 177 -6.64 -8.65 -29.81
CA ARG A 177 -6.51 -9.41 -28.54
C ARG A 177 -7.33 -10.69 -28.57
N LYS A 178 -8.61 -10.61 -28.94
CA LYS A 178 -9.51 -11.77 -28.98
C LYS A 178 -9.02 -12.83 -29.96
N TRP A 179 -8.51 -12.40 -31.12
CA TRP A 179 -7.91 -13.30 -32.09
C TRP A 179 -6.61 -13.92 -31.57
N LEU A 180 -5.69 -13.14 -31.02
CA LEU A 180 -4.39 -13.64 -30.56
C LEU A 180 -4.58 -14.67 -29.43
N LEU A 181 -5.49 -14.41 -28.48
CA LEU A 181 -5.82 -15.33 -27.40
C LEU A 181 -6.51 -16.61 -27.90
N GLY A 182 -7.48 -16.48 -28.82
CA GLY A 182 -8.26 -17.63 -29.29
C GLY A 182 -7.54 -18.50 -30.32
N SER A 183 -6.77 -17.89 -31.23
CA SER A 183 -6.17 -18.59 -32.39
C SER A 183 -4.70 -18.94 -32.19
N VAL A 184 -3.93 -18.15 -31.43
CA VAL A 184 -2.49 -18.40 -31.23
C VAL A 184 -2.21 -19.01 -29.86
N PHE A 185 -2.73 -18.39 -28.79
CA PHE A 185 -2.57 -18.94 -27.44
C PHE A 185 -3.54 -20.10 -27.15
N GLU A 186 -4.64 -20.21 -27.89
CA GLU A 186 -5.71 -21.20 -27.71
C GLU A 186 -6.20 -21.25 -26.25
N SER A 187 -6.41 -20.08 -25.65
CA SER A 187 -6.58 -19.86 -24.21
C SER A 187 -7.65 -20.73 -23.54
N ASP A 188 -8.67 -21.13 -24.31
CA ASP A 188 -9.79 -21.95 -23.83
C ASP A 188 -9.45 -23.45 -23.73
N THR A 189 -8.34 -23.91 -24.33
CA THR A 189 -8.05 -25.35 -24.52
C THR A 189 -6.62 -25.77 -24.15
N HIS A 190 -5.65 -24.86 -24.25
CA HIS A 190 -4.22 -25.13 -24.03
C HIS A 190 -3.53 -23.95 -23.34
N ASP A 191 -2.62 -24.22 -22.41
CA ASP A 191 -1.67 -23.21 -21.93
C ASP A 191 -0.50 -23.13 -22.93
N THR A 192 -0.34 -21.97 -23.56
CA THR A 192 0.69 -21.70 -24.58
C THR A 192 1.62 -20.59 -24.09
N TYR A 193 2.92 -20.77 -24.22
CA TYR A 193 3.90 -19.70 -23.98
C TYR A 193 4.52 -19.21 -25.28
N MET A 194 4.67 -17.90 -25.42
CA MET A 194 5.30 -17.25 -26.56
C MET A 194 6.66 -16.67 -26.17
N ILE A 195 7.68 -16.92 -27.00
CA ILE A 195 9.06 -16.47 -26.76
C ILE A 195 9.39 -15.31 -27.70
N LEU A 196 9.71 -14.14 -27.15
CA LEU A 196 9.90 -12.89 -27.89
C LEU A 196 11.32 -12.32 -27.67
N PRO A 197 11.95 -11.74 -28.70
CA PRO A 197 13.17 -10.96 -28.51
C PRO A 197 12.85 -9.64 -27.80
N ILE A 198 13.81 -9.10 -27.03
CA ILE A 198 13.66 -7.79 -26.36
C ILE A 198 14.57 -6.78 -27.03
N SER A 199 14.02 -6.03 -27.98
CA SER A 199 14.72 -4.97 -28.74
C SER A 199 15.99 -5.45 -29.45
N ASN A 200 16.64 -4.60 -30.25
CA ASN A 200 17.95 -4.90 -30.81
C ASN A 200 19.03 -4.58 -29.77
N VAL A 201 19.90 -5.56 -29.47
CA VAL A 201 21.00 -5.37 -28.52
C VAL A 201 22.15 -4.63 -29.21
N GLU A 202 22.22 -3.33 -28.95
CA GLU A 202 23.26 -2.42 -29.44
C GLU A 202 23.74 -1.45 -28.34
N PRO A 203 25.00 -0.96 -28.42
CA PRO A 203 25.52 -0.02 -27.43
C PRO A 203 24.83 1.34 -27.54
N ASN A 204 24.25 1.81 -26.43
CA ASN A 204 23.58 3.11 -26.35
C ASN A 204 24.46 4.15 -25.65
N TYR A 205 25.05 5.05 -26.44
CA TYR A 205 25.91 6.13 -25.93
C TYR A 205 25.14 7.42 -25.67
N LYS A 206 25.41 8.10 -24.55
CA LYS A 206 24.69 9.31 -24.11
C LYS A 206 24.83 10.52 -25.06
N ASP A 207 25.90 10.56 -25.84
CA ASP A 207 26.21 11.58 -26.86
C ASP A 207 25.67 11.22 -28.25
N ARG A 208 25.06 10.03 -28.42
CA ARG A 208 24.29 9.72 -29.63
C ARG A 208 23.07 10.64 -29.65
N LYS A 209 22.90 11.39 -30.73
CA LYS A 209 21.67 12.14 -30.97
C LYS A 209 20.54 11.13 -31.15
N ILE A 210 19.61 11.09 -30.19
CA ILE A 210 18.44 10.23 -30.27
C ILE A 210 17.54 10.84 -31.34
N GLU A 211 17.53 10.23 -32.54
CA GLU A 211 16.55 10.59 -33.55
C GLU A 211 15.15 10.28 -33.01
N PRO A 212 14.14 11.13 -33.26
CA PRO A 212 12.78 10.82 -32.87
C PRO A 212 12.41 9.46 -33.47
N PRO A 213 11.85 8.54 -32.66
CA PRO A 213 11.58 7.19 -33.10
C PRO A 213 10.63 7.24 -34.30
N GLY A 214 10.78 6.27 -35.20
CA GLY A 214 9.84 6.06 -36.30
C GLY A 214 8.42 5.73 -35.81
N LYS A 215 7.53 5.45 -36.77
CA LYS A 215 6.17 5.01 -36.49
C LYS A 215 6.18 3.84 -35.49
N GLN A 216 5.52 3.99 -34.34
CA GLN A 216 5.39 2.91 -33.37
C GLN A 216 4.31 1.94 -33.85
N TYR A 217 4.66 0.66 -33.94
CA TYR A 217 3.76 -0.38 -34.40
C TYR A 217 3.14 -1.10 -33.21
N ALA A 218 1.81 -1.23 -33.17
CA ALA A 218 1.13 -1.97 -32.10
C ALA A 218 1.29 -3.49 -32.21
N TYR A 219 2.00 -3.96 -33.24
CA TYR A 219 2.30 -5.37 -33.46
C TYR A 219 3.74 -5.73 -33.07
N ASP A 220 4.55 -4.81 -32.53
CA ASP A 220 5.93 -5.09 -32.08
C ASP A 220 5.97 -6.02 -30.86
N SER A 221 7.06 -6.78 -30.73
CA SER A 221 7.36 -7.68 -29.61
C SER A 221 7.04 -7.10 -28.22
N LEU A 222 7.37 -5.81 -27.99
CA LEU A 222 7.15 -5.15 -26.69
C LEU A 222 5.68 -4.80 -26.41
N TYR A 223 4.81 -4.84 -27.42
CA TYR A 223 3.38 -4.56 -27.29
C TYR A 223 2.52 -5.83 -27.20
N ILE A 224 3.08 -7.03 -27.35
CA ILE A 224 2.29 -8.26 -27.28
C ILE A 224 1.67 -8.45 -25.89
N SER A 225 2.48 -8.51 -24.83
CA SER A 225 1.97 -8.76 -23.48
C SER A 225 0.99 -7.70 -22.98
N PRO A 226 1.21 -6.37 -23.19
CA PRO A 226 0.26 -5.37 -22.74
C PRO A 226 -1.05 -5.44 -23.53
N THR A 227 -1.00 -5.82 -24.82
CA THR A 227 -2.19 -5.92 -25.67
C THR A 227 -3.11 -7.07 -25.26
N ILE A 228 -2.56 -8.22 -24.88
CA ILE A 228 -3.36 -9.36 -24.40
C ILE A 228 -3.61 -9.35 -22.90
N GLN A 229 -2.94 -8.46 -22.17
CA GLN A 229 -2.94 -8.37 -20.71
C GLN A 229 -2.48 -9.70 -20.08
N ALA A 230 -1.39 -10.23 -20.60
CA ALA A 230 -0.81 -11.48 -20.15
C ALA A 230 0.40 -11.24 -19.24
N PRO A 231 0.71 -12.19 -18.34
CA PRO A 231 1.97 -12.18 -17.63
C PRO A 231 3.15 -12.32 -18.61
N GLU A 232 4.18 -11.51 -18.40
CA GLU A 232 5.44 -11.53 -19.13
C GLU A 232 6.62 -11.61 -18.15
N ILE A 233 7.56 -12.51 -18.43
CA ILE A 233 8.83 -12.60 -17.69
C ILE A 233 9.98 -12.33 -18.65
N VAL A 234 10.83 -11.38 -18.27
CA VAL A 234 12.05 -11.03 -19.00
C VAL A 234 13.25 -11.71 -18.33
N VAL A 235 13.96 -12.55 -19.08
CA VAL A 235 15.10 -13.32 -18.58
C VAL A 235 16.37 -12.97 -19.36
N PRO A 236 17.47 -12.56 -18.69
CA PRO A 236 18.77 -12.46 -19.33
C PRO A 236 19.29 -13.87 -19.63
N ILE A 237 19.58 -14.15 -20.90
CA ILE A 237 19.96 -15.48 -21.39
C ILE A 237 21.43 -15.56 -21.84
N GLY A 238 22.09 -14.42 -22.00
CA GLY A 238 23.46 -14.39 -22.46
C GLY A 238 24.00 -12.99 -22.58
N GLU A 239 25.09 -12.88 -23.33
CA GLU A 239 25.79 -11.63 -23.59
C GLU A 239 26.35 -11.65 -25.02
N CYS A 240 26.44 -10.47 -25.62
CA CYS A 240 27.22 -10.24 -26.84
C CYS A 240 28.33 -9.23 -26.55
N THR A 241 29.48 -9.44 -27.17
CA THR A 241 30.61 -8.53 -27.05
C THR A 241 30.49 -7.38 -28.04
N TYR A 242 30.97 -6.21 -27.66
CA TYR A 242 31.06 -5.04 -28.52
C TYR A 242 32.32 -4.23 -28.17
N ASP A 243 32.89 -3.57 -29.17
CA ASP A 243 34.01 -2.66 -28.95
C ASP A 243 33.49 -1.30 -28.48
N SER A 244 33.81 -0.95 -27.23
CA SER A 244 33.39 0.31 -26.63
C SER A 244 34.26 1.45 -27.13
N ARG A 245 33.65 2.42 -27.82
CA ARG A 245 34.39 3.63 -28.25
C ARG A 245 34.81 4.54 -27.09
N VAL A 246 34.22 4.36 -25.91
CA VAL A 246 34.53 5.18 -24.73
C VAL A 246 35.69 4.59 -23.95
N SER A 247 35.64 3.29 -23.65
CA SER A 247 36.69 2.63 -22.88
C SER A 247 37.84 2.10 -23.76
N GLN A 248 37.63 2.03 -25.08
CA GLN A 248 38.56 1.44 -26.06
C GLN A 248 38.89 -0.02 -25.73
N ARG A 249 37.92 -0.73 -25.16
CA ARG A 249 38.02 -2.14 -24.75
C ARG A 249 36.80 -2.91 -25.25
N GLU A 250 36.99 -4.21 -25.41
CA GLU A 250 35.89 -5.14 -25.61
C GLU A 250 35.04 -5.18 -24.33
N GLU A 251 33.77 -4.86 -24.47
CA GLU A 251 32.77 -4.87 -23.40
C GLU A 251 31.62 -5.80 -23.76
N LYS A 252 30.73 -6.08 -22.80
CA LYS A 252 29.65 -7.06 -22.94
C LYS A 252 28.30 -6.40 -22.72
N LEU A 253 27.34 -6.70 -23.60
CA LEU A 253 25.94 -6.30 -23.50
C LEU A 253 25.08 -7.52 -23.17
N PRO A 254 24.14 -7.41 -22.22
CA PRO A 254 23.25 -8.52 -21.91
C PRO A 254 22.26 -8.76 -23.06
N ILE A 255 22.03 -10.03 -23.38
CA ILE A 255 20.94 -10.48 -24.24
C ILE A 255 19.84 -11.02 -23.34
N ALA A 256 18.61 -10.54 -23.55
CA ALA A 256 17.44 -10.95 -22.81
C ALA A 256 16.32 -11.42 -23.75
N VAL A 257 15.49 -12.32 -23.23
CA VAL A 257 14.32 -12.86 -23.90
C VAL A 257 13.07 -12.64 -23.05
N SER A 258 11.95 -12.42 -23.70
CA SER A 258 10.63 -12.29 -23.08
C SER A 258 9.86 -13.60 -23.24
N VAL A 259 9.25 -14.07 -22.15
CA VAL A 259 8.36 -15.23 -22.13
C VAL A 259 6.97 -14.77 -21.70
N VAL A 260 6.01 -14.86 -22.61
CA VAL A 260 4.63 -14.40 -22.41
C VAL A 260 3.69 -15.59 -22.25
N GLY A 261 2.85 -15.57 -21.20
CA GLY A 261 1.90 -16.64 -20.87
C GLY A 261 0.44 -16.36 -21.24
N ASN A 262 -0.46 -17.25 -20.82
CA ASN A 262 -1.92 -17.08 -20.95
C ASN A 262 -2.48 -16.32 -19.72
N PRO A 263 -3.41 -15.35 -19.87
CA PRO A 263 -3.99 -14.61 -18.74
C PRO A 263 -4.64 -15.45 -17.63
N ASP A 264 -5.06 -16.70 -17.90
CA ASP A 264 -5.84 -17.55 -16.97
C ASP A 264 -5.04 -18.66 -16.23
N SER A 265 -3.71 -18.61 -16.23
CA SER A 265 -2.88 -19.65 -15.58
C SER A 265 -2.85 -19.58 -14.03
N THR A 266 -3.90 -20.13 -13.39
CA THR A 266 -3.93 -20.91 -12.13
C THR A 266 -2.96 -20.58 -10.98
N ILE A 267 -3.13 -19.48 -10.24
CA ILE A 267 -2.42 -19.29 -8.94
C ILE A 267 -3.32 -18.71 -7.81
N VAL A 268 -4.32 -17.89 -8.14
CA VAL A 268 -5.17 -17.19 -7.15
C VAL A 268 -6.25 -18.09 -6.49
N ALA A 269 -6.68 -19.15 -7.18
CA ALA A 269 -7.82 -19.97 -6.76
C ALA A 269 -7.45 -21.09 -5.76
N THR A 270 -6.21 -21.56 -5.77
CA THR A 270 -5.85 -22.84 -5.11
C THR A 270 -5.33 -22.65 -3.68
N LEU A 271 -4.99 -21.43 -3.31
CA LEU A 271 -4.14 -21.17 -2.15
C LEU A 271 -4.69 -20.15 -1.13
N SER A 272 -5.85 -19.55 -1.43
CA SER A 272 -6.58 -18.69 -0.50
C SER A 272 -7.18 -19.44 0.71
N ALA A 273 -7.41 -20.76 0.57
CA ALA A 273 -8.06 -21.57 1.59
C ALA A 273 -7.12 -22.03 2.74
N PRO A 274 -5.85 -22.44 2.51
CA PRO A 274 -4.96 -22.92 3.58
C PRO A 274 -4.24 -21.81 4.37
N ILE A 275 -3.94 -20.65 3.75
CA ILE A 275 -3.20 -19.55 4.39
C ILE A 275 -4.02 -18.82 5.45
N SER A 276 -5.33 -18.71 5.22
CA SER A 276 -6.31 -18.18 6.19
C SER A 276 -6.29 -18.92 7.54
N ASN A 277 -5.79 -20.17 7.57
CA ASN A 277 -5.70 -21.01 8.76
C ASN A 277 -4.29 -21.05 9.41
N SER A 278 -3.23 -20.47 8.81
CA SER A 278 -1.83 -20.73 9.22
C SER A 278 -1.07 -19.58 9.91
N PHE A 279 -1.59 -18.34 9.97
CA PHE A 279 -0.89 -17.21 10.62
C PHE A 279 -0.99 -17.22 12.15
N ALA A 280 -0.31 -18.18 12.78
CA ALA A 280 -0.08 -18.26 14.22
C ALA A 280 0.31 -16.89 14.82
N SER A 281 -0.67 -16.20 15.42
CA SER A 281 -0.62 -14.80 15.91
C SER A 281 0.51 -14.48 16.90
N LEU A 282 1.21 -15.51 17.35
CA LEU A 282 2.19 -15.50 18.42
C LEU A 282 3.63 -15.44 17.90
N LYS A 283 3.89 -15.84 16.63
CA LYS A 283 5.24 -15.78 16.02
C LYS A 283 5.54 -14.43 15.35
N THR A 284 4.53 -13.59 15.11
CA THR A 284 4.62 -12.36 14.29
C THR A 284 4.87 -11.09 15.12
N LEU A 285 4.85 -11.19 16.45
CA LEU A 285 5.01 -10.04 17.36
C LEU A 285 6.38 -9.35 17.19
N SER A 286 7.42 -10.16 16.95
CA SER A 286 8.77 -9.71 16.64
C SER A 286 8.82 -8.97 15.29
N TRP A 287 8.09 -9.46 14.28
CA TRP A 287 8.06 -8.91 12.93
C TRP A 287 7.32 -7.56 12.87
N LEU A 288 6.26 -7.38 13.67
CA LEU A 288 5.54 -6.11 13.79
C LEU A 288 6.31 -5.03 14.55
N GLY A 289 7.04 -5.42 15.60
CA GLY A 289 8.03 -4.54 16.22
C GLY A 289 9.13 -4.14 15.24
N THR A 290 9.53 -5.07 14.36
CA THR A 290 10.53 -4.82 13.30
C THR A 290 9.98 -3.93 12.18
N SER A 291 8.72 -4.04 11.77
CA SER A 291 8.12 -3.15 10.76
C SER A 291 7.91 -1.73 11.29
N PHE A 292 7.53 -1.57 12.56
CA PHE A 292 7.48 -0.28 13.25
C PHE A 292 8.89 0.34 13.43
N LEU A 293 9.90 -0.51 13.73
CA LEU A 293 11.31 -0.12 13.81
C LEU A 293 11.84 0.36 12.45
N VAL A 294 11.59 -0.38 11.37
CA VAL A 294 12.04 -0.03 10.01
C VAL A 294 11.41 1.29 9.54
N ALA A 295 10.12 1.52 9.83
CA ALA A 295 9.42 2.75 9.47
C ALA A 295 9.91 4.00 10.22
N ASN A 296 10.30 3.85 11.49
CA ASN A 296 10.88 4.92 12.30
C ASN A 296 12.36 5.15 11.99
N ALA A 297 13.12 4.09 11.68
CA ALA A 297 14.56 4.14 11.46
C ALA A 297 14.98 4.61 10.07
N ALA A 298 14.30 4.17 9.01
CA ALA A 298 14.85 4.24 7.65
C ALA A 298 14.37 5.45 6.82
N THR A 299 13.17 5.98 7.08
CA THR A 299 12.51 6.89 6.12
C THR A 299 12.26 8.31 6.62
N GLN A 300 12.10 8.54 7.93
CA GLN A 300 11.69 9.86 8.43
C GLN A 300 12.86 10.84 8.66
N PRO A 301 14.00 10.43 9.27
CA PRO A 301 15.10 11.37 9.53
C PRO A 301 16.11 11.49 8.37
N ILE A 302 16.23 10.48 7.50
CA ILE A 302 17.36 10.39 6.54
C ILE A 302 17.06 11.12 5.21
N THR A 303 15.80 11.38 4.88
CA THR A 303 15.43 11.87 3.55
C THR A 303 14.95 13.32 3.53
N HIS A 304 15.43 14.10 2.56
CA HIS A 304 14.96 15.46 2.26
C HIS A 304 13.66 15.47 1.41
N HIS A 305 13.11 14.29 1.08
CA HIS A 305 11.96 14.13 0.20
C HIS A 305 10.69 13.82 0.98
N GLU A 306 9.68 14.68 0.82
CA GLU A 306 8.37 14.61 1.49
C GLU A 306 7.67 13.25 1.31
N TRP A 307 7.74 12.64 0.11
CA TRP A 307 7.10 11.35 -0.17
C TRP A 307 7.68 10.19 0.63
N VAL A 308 8.99 10.19 0.90
CA VAL A 308 9.63 9.15 1.71
C VAL A 308 9.25 9.31 3.18
N PHE A 309 9.11 10.55 3.65
CA PHE A 309 8.57 10.84 4.98
C PHE A 309 7.12 10.36 5.13
N ILE A 310 6.27 10.59 4.13
CA ILE A 310 4.88 10.11 4.09
C ILE A 310 4.81 8.58 4.09
N LEU A 311 5.59 7.92 3.22
CA LEU A 311 5.67 6.45 3.19
C LEU A 311 6.09 5.88 4.55
N GLY A 312 7.11 6.49 5.17
CA GLY A 312 7.54 6.15 6.52
C GLY A 312 6.44 6.29 7.57
N ARG A 313 5.58 7.32 7.45
CA ARG A 313 4.44 7.52 8.36
C ARG A 313 3.33 6.49 8.12
N THR A 314 3.09 6.07 6.88
CA THR A 314 2.12 5.02 6.56
C THR A 314 2.54 3.67 7.16
N ILE A 315 3.80 3.29 6.99
CA ILE A 315 4.33 2.03 7.54
C ILE A 315 4.33 2.07 9.08
N ALA A 316 4.71 3.21 9.68
CA ALA A 316 4.68 3.38 11.14
C ALA A 316 3.25 3.33 11.70
N GLY A 317 2.28 3.92 10.99
CA GLY A 317 0.87 3.85 11.36
C GLY A 317 0.33 2.41 11.34
N ALA A 318 0.62 1.66 10.28
CA ALA A 318 0.23 0.26 10.16
C ALA A 318 0.86 -0.63 11.25
N GLY A 319 2.17 -0.52 11.46
CA GLY A 319 2.89 -1.26 12.50
C GLY A 319 2.42 -0.89 13.91
N GLY A 320 2.20 0.40 14.18
CA GLY A 320 1.74 0.89 15.47
C GLY A 320 0.32 0.42 15.83
N GLY A 321 -0.60 0.46 14.86
CA GLY A 321 -1.97 -0.03 15.03
C GLY A 321 -2.03 -1.53 15.32
N ALA A 322 -1.29 -2.33 14.55
CA ALA A 322 -1.21 -3.78 14.75
C ALA A 322 -0.60 -4.15 16.12
N MET A 323 0.44 -3.43 16.55
CA MET A 323 1.10 -3.64 17.84
C MET A 323 0.15 -3.40 19.01
N VAL A 324 -0.65 -2.32 18.98
CA VAL A 324 -1.63 -2.01 20.05
C VAL A 324 -2.70 -3.10 20.16
N ALA A 325 -3.23 -3.55 19.02
CA ALA A 325 -4.27 -4.58 18.98
C ALA A 325 -3.75 -5.94 19.52
N ILE A 326 -2.62 -6.41 19.00
CA ILE A 326 -2.06 -7.71 19.36
C ILE A 326 -1.58 -7.74 20.81
N SER A 327 -0.96 -6.65 21.31
CA SER A 327 -0.58 -6.53 22.72
C SER A 327 -1.80 -6.66 23.64
N THR A 328 -2.95 -6.13 23.23
CA THR A 328 -4.19 -6.21 24.00
C THR A 328 -4.77 -7.62 23.97
N PHE A 329 -4.77 -8.29 22.81
CA PHE A 329 -5.25 -9.67 22.68
C PHE A 329 -4.42 -10.66 23.49
N VAL A 330 -3.10 -10.63 23.33
CA VAL A 330 -2.17 -11.47 24.10
C VAL A 330 -2.34 -11.21 25.60
N GLY A 331 -2.48 -9.95 26.01
CA GLY A 331 -2.78 -9.60 27.39
C GLY A 331 -4.09 -10.22 27.89
N SER A 332 -5.15 -10.21 27.08
CA SER A 332 -6.41 -10.82 27.44
C SER A 332 -6.35 -12.35 27.51
N ASP A 333 -5.62 -13.00 26.61
CA ASP A 333 -5.53 -14.47 26.53
C ASP A 333 -4.68 -15.04 27.67
N LEU A 334 -3.61 -14.34 28.05
CA LEU A 334 -2.72 -14.77 29.13
C LEU A 334 -3.26 -14.45 30.54
N VAL A 335 -4.12 -13.45 30.67
CA VAL A 335 -4.57 -12.94 31.98
C VAL A 335 -6.00 -13.36 32.29
N PRO A 336 -6.23 -14.09 33.40
CA PRO A 336 -7.57 -14.45 33.86
C PRO A 336 -8.47 -13.23 34.08
N LEU A 337 -9.75 -13.32 33.71
CA LEU A 337 -10.75 -12.24 33.76
C LEU A 337 -10.73 -11.41 35.05
N ARG A 338 -10.60 -12.05 36.22
CA ARG A 338 -10.56 -11.38 37.53
C ARG A 338 -9.35 -10.46 37.74
N LYS A 339 -8.24 -10.70 37.03
CA LYS A 339 -7.00 -9.91 37.11
C LYS A 339 -6.84 -8.93 35.94
N ARG A 340 -7.65 -9.05 34.88
CA ARG A 340 -7.54 -8.23 33.66
C ARG A 340 -7.60 -6.72 33.95
N GLY A 341 -8.48 -6.27 34.85
CA GLY A 341 -8.57 -4.85 35.21
C GLY A 341 -7.28 -4.29 35.81
N VAL A 342 -6.57 -5.07 36.64
CA VAL A 342 -5.29 -4.66 37.24
C VAL A 342 -4.17 -4.66 36.21
N VAL A 343 -4.09 -5.69 35.37
CA VAL A 343 -3.07 -5.77 34.31
C VAL A 343 -3.27 -4.67 33.26
N GLN A 344 -4.52 -4.37 32.89
CA GLN A 344 -4.83 -3.25 32.01
C GLN A 344 -4.44 -1.91 32.65
N GLY A 345 -4.65 -1.76 33.97
CA GLY A 345 -4.15 -0.61 34.72
C GLY A 345 -2.63 -0.45 34.61
N ILE A 346 -1.86 -1.53 34.79
CA ILE A 346 -0.40 -1.54 34.62
C ILE A 346 0.01 -1.17 33.18
N ASN A 347 -0.69 -1.73 32.18
CA ASN A 347 -0.45 -1.39 30.78
C ASN A 347 -0.69 0.11 30.50
N ASN A 348 -1.76 0.68 31.05
CA ASN A 348 -2.07 2.09 30.94
C ASN A 348 -1.04 2.98 31.67
N ILE A 349 -0.42 2.51 32.75
CA ILE A 349 0.69 3.22 33.41
C ILE A 349 1.91 3.26 32.49
N ALA A 350 2.28 2.13 31.88
CA ALA A 350 3.40 2.09 30.93
C ALA A 350 3.14 2.97 29.71
N MET A 351 1.93 2.92 29.16
CA MET A 351 1.48 3.78 28.06
C MET A 351 1.51 5.27 28.45
N GLY A 352 0.99 5.61 29.63
CA GLY A 352 1.02 6.97 30.16
C GLY A 352 2.46 7.46 30.35
N ALA A 353 3.32 6.68 31.00
CA ALA A 353 4.72 7.04 31.18
C ALA A 353 5.44 7.27 29.84
N GLY A 354 5.20 6.41 28.84
CA GLY A 354 5.74 6.57 27.50
C GLY A 354 5.24 7.84 26.80
N ALA A 355 3.93 8.12 26.85
CA ALA A 355 3.34 9.32 26.26
C ALA A 355 3.88 10.61 26.89
N GLY A 356 4.03 10.64 28.22
CA GLY A 356 4.52 11.79 28.96
C GLY A 356 6.00 12.06 28.71
N LEU A 357 6.83 11.02 28.71
CA LEU A 357 8.26 11.13 28.41
C LEU A 357 8.49 11.49 26.93
N GLY A 358 7.68 10.97 26.01
CA GLY A 358 7.83 11.20 24.57
C GLY A 358 7.74 12.67 24.17
N GLY A 359 6.76 13.41 24.70
CA GLY A 359 6.60 14.84 24.40
C GLY A 359 7.77 15.70 24.89
N PHE A 360 8.24 15.45 26.11
CA PHE A 360 9.40 16.14 26.68
C PHE A 360 10.70 15.78 25.97
N LEU A 361 11.01 14.49 25.80
CA LEU A 361 12.25 14.02 25.17
C LEU A 361 12.29 14.43 23.70
N GLY A 362 11.18 14.34 22.97
CA GLY A 362 11.09 14.80 21.60
C GLY A 362 11.37 16.30 21.46
N GLY A 363 10.79 17.12 22.36
CA GLY A 363 11.05 18.56 22.40
C GLY A 363 12.50 18.89 22.76
N TRP A 364 13.07 18.23 23.77
CA TRP A 364 14.45 18.43 24.19
C TRP A 364 15.45 18.01 23.10
N LEU A 365 15.26 16.86 22.45
CA LEU A 365 16.12 16.39 21.36
C LEU A 365 16.06 17.30 20.13
N ASN A 366 14.87 17.84 19.84
CA ASN A 366 14.69 18.83 18.77
C ASN A 366 15.46 20.12 19.05
N GLU A 367 15.51 20.58 20.31
CA GLU A 367 16.25 21.77 20.71
C GLU A 367 17.77 21.53 20.83
N ALA A 368 18.19 20.35 21.30
CA ALA A 368 19.59 20.06 21.61
C ALA A 368 20.42 19.52 20.43
N LEU A 369 19.81 18.75 19.53
CA LEU A 369 20.53 18.05 18.46
C LEU A 369 19.96 18.36 17.06
N ASP A 370 18.75 17.88 16.77
CA ASP A 370 17.97 18.11 15.54
C ASP A 370 16.61 17.41 15.69
N TRP A 371 15.58 17.84 14.96
CA TRP A 371 14.25 17.21 14.97
C TRP A 371 14.29 15.71 14.61
N ARG A 372 15.29 15.31 13.82
CA ARG A 372 15.55 13.93 13.40
C ARG A 372 15.81 12.99 14.56
N TRP A 373 16.47 13.47 15.62
CA TRP A 373 16.82 12.66 16.78
C TRP A 373 15.61 12.23 17.61
N ALA A 374 14.49 12.96 17.52
CA ALA A 374 13.22 12.54 18.10
C ALA A 374 12.72 11.20 17.53
N PHE A 375 13.12 10.84 16.30
CA PHE A 375 12.81 9.56 15.65
C PHE A 375 13.89 8.51 15.88
N LEU A 376 15.16 8.90 15.73
CA LEU A 376 16.29 7.97 15.85
C LEU A 376 16.43 7.37 17.26
N ILE A 377 16.15 8.14 18.31
CA ILE A 377 16.28 7.66 19.69
C ILE A 377 15.30 6.53 20.02
N GLN A 378 14.20 6.40 19.28
CA GLN A 378 13.19 5.36 19.52
C GLN A 378 13.69 3.97 19.10
N ILE A 379 14.60 3.91 18.11
CA ILE A 379 15.14 2.68 17.52
C ILE A 379 15.71 1.72 18.57
N PRO A 380 16.66 2.12 19.45
CA PRO A 380 17.24 1.20 20.44
C PRO A 380 16.21 0.61 21.40
N PHE A 381 15.19 1.39 21.81
CA PHE A 381 14.14 0.89 22.70
C PHE A 381 13.21 -0.10 22.01
N ILE A 382 12.83 0.17 20.75
CA ILE A 382 12.02 -0.75 19.96
C ILE A 382 12.80 -2.04 19.70
N LEU A 383 14.10 -1.94 19.33
CA LEU A 383 14.97 -3.10 19.09
C LEU A 383 15.11 -3.97 20.34
N LEU A 384 15.35 -3.34 21.50
CA LEU A 384 15.39 -4.04 22.78
C LEU A 384 14.06 -4.73 23.09
N GLY A 385 12.93 -4.04 22.89
CA GLY A 385 11.60 -4.61 23.07
C GLY A 385 11.35 -5.82 22.18
N THR A 386 11.71 -5.74 20.89
CA THR A 386 11.61 -6.85 19.94
C THR A 386 12.45 -8.05 20.36
N ILE A 387 13.70 -7.81 20.81
CA ILE A 387 14.58 -8.88 21.30
C ILE A 387 13.99 -9.53 22.56
N LEU A 388 13.53 -8.73 23.53
CA LEU A 388 12.96 -9.25 24.77
C LEU A 388 11.70 -10.08 24.52
N VAL A 389 10.81 -9.64 23.63
CA VAL A 389 9.63 -10.41 23.21
C VAL A 389 10.06 -11.72 22.56
N GLY A 390 11.01 -11.68 21.61
CA GLY A 390 11.49 -12.86 20.90
C GLY A 390 12.15 -13.90 21.82
N LEU A 391 12.79 -13.47 22.90
CA LEU A 391 13.49 -14.37 23.84
C LEU A 391 12.55 -14.94 24.93
N TYR A 392 11.66 -14.13 25.49
CA TYR A 392 10.92 -14.48 26.71
C TYR A 392 9.45 -14.87 26.48
N VAL A 393 8.82 -14.46 25.38
CA VAL A 393 7.40 -14.70 25.14
C VAL A 393 7.23 -15.99 24.33
N ARG A 394 6.92 -17.10 25.02
CA ARG A 394 6.54 -18.38 24.40
C ARG A 394 5.10 -18.70 24.72
N ILE A 395 4.21 -18.60 23.73
CA ILE A 395 2.77 -18.77 23.94
C ILE A 395 2.31 -20.07 23.25
N PRO A 396 1.55 -20.95 23.92
CA PRO A 396 1.08 -22.21 23.33
C PRO A 396 0.03 -21.95 22.26
N VAL A 397 0.24 -22.51 21.06
CA VAL A 397 -0.64 -22.40 19.89
C VAL A 397 -1.81 -23.36 20.08
N LYS A 398 -3.05 -22.84 20.07
CA LYS A 398 -4.27 -23.65 20.04
C LYS A 398 -4.84 -23.54 18.62
N GLU A 399 -4.87 -24.65 17.89
CA GLU A 399 -5.50 -24.74 16.57
C GLU A 399 -7.02 -24.73 16.72
N SER A 400 -7.71 -23.81 16.04
CA SER A 400 -9.15 -23.90 15.78
C SER A 400 -9.52 -23.16 14.49
N ASP A 401 -10.48 -23.76 13.78
CA ASP A 401 -10.96 -23.44 12.44
C ASP A 401 -11.46 -22.01 12.17
N THR A 402 -10.97 -21.49 11.04
CA THR A 402 -11.65 -20.64 10.03
C THR A 402 -12.16 -19.22 10.34
N SER A 403 -11.83 -18.36 9.36
CA SER A 403 -12.53 -17.15 8.87
C SER A 403 -12.32 -15.81 9.61
N ALA A 404 -11.38 -14.95 9.14
CA ALA A 404 -11.31 -13.57 9.66
C ALA A 404 -10.57 -12.47 8.84
N TRP A 405 -10.32 -12.56 7.53
CA TRP A 405 -9.36 -11.62 6.87
C TRP A 405 -9.93 -10.38 6.17
N ARG A 406 -11.19 -9.98 6.40
CA ARG A 406 -11.80 -8.83 5.70
C ARG A 406 -11.85 -7.52 6.49
N ARG A 407 -10.86 -7.20 7.33
CA ARG A 407 -10.95 -6.02 8.23
C ARG A 407 -9.60 -5.38 8.55
N ILE A 408 -9.09 -4.54 7.66
CA ILE A 408 -8.07 -3.55 8.00
C ILE A 408 -8.43 -2.23 7.28
N ASP A 409 -8.68 -1.19 8.07
CA ASP A 409 -8.91 0.17 7.57
C ASP A 409 -7.56 0.87 7.31
N HIS A 410 -7.41 1.44 6.12
CA HIS A 410 -6.30 2.34 5.77
C HIS A 410 -6.85 3.74 5.50
N GLY A 411 -6.34 4.77 6.19
CA GLY A 411 -6.68 6.16 5.86
C GLY A 411 -6.16 7.20 6.85
N GLY A 412 -5.06 7.86 6.49
CA GLY A 412 -4.60 9.11 7.10
C GLY A 412 -4.87 10.29 6.16
N ASN A 413 -5.16 11.46 6.72
CA ASN A 413 -5.64 12.63 5.99
C ASN A 413 -4.48 13.36 5.27
N LEU A 414 -4.58 13.56 3.94
CA LEU A 414 -3.49 14.08 3.09
C LEU A 414 -3.81 15.40 2.35
N VAL A 415 -5.01 15.97 2.53
CA VAL A 415 -5.48 17.09 1.70
C VAL A 415 -6.35 18.09 2.49
N GLN A 416 -6.46 19.32 1.98
CA GLN A 416 -7.33 20.36 2.56
C GLN A 416 -8.80 19.93 2.57
N TRP A 417 -9.60 20.41 3.52
CA TRP A 417 -11.01 20.01 3.71
C TRP A 417 -11.91 20.16 2.47
N ASN A 418 -11.56 21.06 1.55
CA ASN A 418 -12.30 21.30 0.31
C ASN A 418 -11.78 20.48 -0.89
N HIS A 419 -10.77 19.64 -0.70
CA HIS A 419 -10.23 18.81 -1.76
C HIS A 419 -11.25 17.73 -2.14
N PRO A 420 -11.46 17.44 -3.44
CA PRO A 420 -12.38 16.42 -3.92
C PRO A 420 -12.24 15.10 -3.17
N LEU A 421 -11.01 14.61 -2.96
CA LEU A 421 -10.74 13.41 -2.14
C LEU A 421 -11.37 13.42 -0.74
N VAL A 422 -11.40 14.53 0.03
CA VAL A 422 -12.06 14.54 1.36
C VAL A 422 -13.58 14.47 1.19
N LEU A 423 -14.08 15.21 0.21
CA LEU A 423 -15.51 15.30 -0.09
C LEU A 423 -16.07 14.00 -0.70
N THR A 424 -15.25 13.16 -1.34
CA THR A 424 -15.64 11.85 -1.87
C THR A 424 -15.40 10.73 -0.87
N THR A 425 -14.30 10.76 -0.11
CA THR A 425 -13.97 9.70 0.87
C THR A 425 -14.91 9.69 2.07
N LEU A 426 -15.44 10.83 2.51
CA LEU A 426 -16.41 10.89 3.61
C LEU A 426 -17.75 10.19 3.25
N PRO A 427 -18.43 10.51 2.13
CA PRO A 427 -19.60 9.77 1.66
C PRO A 427 -19.32 8.31 1.31
N LEU A 428 -18.16 8.02 0.71
CA LEU A 428 -17.74 6.66 0.39
C LEU A 428 -17.56 5.82 1.66
N GLY A 429 -16.88 6.36 2.68
CA GLY A 429 -16.73 5.72 3.98
C GLY A 429 -18.07 5.49 4.67
N ALA A 430 -18.98 6.47 4.62
CA ALA A 430 -20.34 6.31 5.15
C ALA A 430 -21.13 5.21 4.40
N SER A 431 -20.96 5.13 3.08
CA SER A 431 -21.61 4.15 2.21
C SER A 431 -21.06 2.73 2.44
N LEU A 432 -19.74 2.59 2.58
CA LEU A 432 -19.07 1.33 2.92
C LEU A 432 -19.45 0.86 4.32
N LEU A 433 -19.53 1.76 5.30
CA LEU A 433 -20.01 1.44 6.64
C LEU A 433 -21.46 0.96 6.62
N ALA A 434 -22.33 1.65 5.86
CA ALA A 434 -23.73 1.23 5.69
C ALA A 434 -23.84 -0.15 5.01
N PHE A 435 -23.04 -0.40 3.99
CA PHE A 435 -22.96 -1.69 3.29
C PHE A 435 -22.46 -2.81 4.21
N PHE A 436 -21.45 -2.53 5.02
CA PHE A 436 -20.93 -3.45 6.03
C PHE A 436 -21.99 -3.79 7.09
N VAL A 437 -22.68 -2.80 7.65
CA VAL A 437 -23.77 -3.01 8.61
C VAL A 437 -24.90 -3.84 7.98
N TRP A 438 -25.20 -3.62 6.70
CA TRP A 438 -26.20 -4.38 5.96
C TRP A 438 -25.79 -5.85 5.77
N ILE A 439 -24.54 -6.12 5.35
CA ILE A 439 -24.01 -7.49 5.20
C ILE A 439 -24.00 -8.24 6.53
N GLU A 440 -23.43 -7.62 7.58
CA GLU A 440 -23.32 -8.23 8.92
C GLU A 440 -24.69 -8.43 9.56
N GLY A 441 -25.64 -7.51 9.33
CA GLY A 441 -26.97 -7.58 9.94
C GLY A 441 -27.95 -8.53 9.26
N ARG A 442 -27.81 -8.77 7.95
CA ARG A 442 -28.78 -9.56 7.17
C ARG A 442 -28.22 -10.80 6.47
N THR A 443 -26.96 -10.79 6.04
CA THR A 443 -26.43 -11.79 5.09
C THR A 443 -25.44 -12.75 5.74
N ALA A 444 -24.68 -12.30 6.75
CA ALA A 444 -23.68 -13.12 7.42
C ALA A 444 -24.31 -14.19 8.35
N LYS A 445 -24.01 -15.46 8.08
CA LYS A 445 -24.43 -16.59 8.93
C LYS A 445 -23.66 -16.66 10.27
N ALA A 446 -22.43 -16.13 10.29
CA ALA A 446 -21.59 -15.99 11.48
C ALA A 446 -21.05 -14.54 11.55
N PRO A 447 -21.80 -13.61 12.17
CA PRO A 447 -21.41 -12.21 12.23
C PRO A 447 -20.19 -12.00 13.14
N ILE A 448 -19.20 -11.22 12.69
CA ILE A 448 -17.97 -10.97 13.47
C ILE A 448 -18.26 -9.99 14.61
N ILE A 449 -19.21 -9.06 14.43
CA ILE A 449 -19.74 -8.23 15.51
C ILE A 449 -21.23 -8.54 15.61
N PRO A 450 -21.71 -9.13 16.72
CA PRO A 450 -23.14 -9.32 16.92
C PRO A 450 -23.80 -7.94 17.07
N LEU A 451 -24.33 -7.39 15.97
CA LEU A 451 -24.96 -6.05 15.94
C LEU A 451 -26.10 -5.91 16.97
N LYS A 452 -26.74 -7.02 17.34
CA LYS A 452 -27.72 -7.08 18.42
C LYS A 452 -27.16 -6.67 19.78
N LEU A 453 -25.87 -6.88 20.02
CA LEU A 453 -25.18 -6.47 21.24
C LEU A 453 -25.02 -4.94 21.30
N LEU A 454 -24.79 -4.29 20.16
CA LEU A 454 -24.73 -2.82 20.05
C LEU A 454 -26.10 -2.15 20.29
N LEU A 455 -27.21 -2.89 20.13
CA LEU A 455 -28.56 -2.40 20.46
C LEU A 455 -28.85 -2.44 21.96
N ASN A 456 -28.03 -3.11 22.78
CA ASN A 456 -28.18 -3.05 24.23
C ASN A 456 -27.82 -1.64 24.71
N ARG A 457 -28.75 -1.00 25.43
CA ARG A 457 -28.61 0.36 25.95
C ARG A 457 -27.27 0.59 26.67
N THR A 458 -26.81 -0.38 27.45
CA THR A 458 -25.56 -0.29 28.21
C THR A 458 -24.34 -0.31 27.28
N VAL A 459 -24.30 -1.23 26.31
CA VAL A 459 -23.22 -1.34 25.31
C VAL A 459 -23.19 -0.11 24.41
N ALA A 460 -24.34 0.30 23.88
CA ALA A 460 -24.49 1.50 23.05
C ALA A 460 -23.98 2.75 23.78
N SER A 461 -24.36 2.91 25.06
CA SER A 461 -23.89 4.04 25.87
C SER A 461 -22.37 4.02 26.06
N ALA A 462 -21.79 2.85 26.34
CA ALA A 462 -20.35 2.70 26.53
C ALA A 462 -19.56 3.02 25.25
N CYS A 463 -19.98 2.50 24.10
CA CYS A 463 -19.37 2.78 22.81
C CYS A 463 -19.47 4.26 22.43
N THR A 464 -20.64 4.87 22.64
CA THR A 464 -20.87 6.29 22.34
C THR A 464 -20.02 7.19 23.24
N THR A 465 -19.97 6.90 24.53
CA THR A 465 -19.08 7.56 25.49
C THR A 465 -17.63 7.47 25.01
N TYR A 466 -17.16 6.27 24.67
CA TYR A 466 -15.80 6.05 24.22
C TYR A 466 -15.47 6.87 22.97
N PHE A 467 -16.38 6.93 21.99
CA PHE A 467 -16.23 7.72 20.76
C PHE A 467 -16.01 9.21 21.06
N PHE A 468 -16.90 9.83 21.83
CA PHE A 468 -16.80 11.27 22.15
C PHE A 468 -15.58 11.60 23.02
N THR A 469 -15.25 10.73 23.98
CA THR A 469 -14.06 10.91 24.83
C THR A 469 -12.78 10.89 23.99
N TYR A 470 -12.63 9.96 23.05
CA TYR A 470 -11.46 9.91 22.16
C TYR A 470 -11.41 11.08 21.19
N MET A 471 -12.55 11.51 20.65
CA MET A 471 -12.62 12.71 19.80
C MET A 471 -12.08 13.94 20.54
N ALA A 472 -12.52 14.17 21.78
CA ALA A 472 -12.00 15.25 22.62
C ALA A 472 -10.50 15.10 22.92
N SER A 473 -10.05 13.86 23.13
CA SER A 473 -8.64 13.54 23.43
C SER A 473 -7.70 13.92 22.30
N PHE A 474 -8.02 13.50 21.07
CA PHE A 474 -7.22 13.85 19.91
C PHE A 474 -7.28 15.36 19.62
N GLY A 475 -8.42 16.00 19.86
CA GLY A 475 -8.54 17.46 19.77
C GLY A 475 -7.57 18.19 20.71
N ILE A 476 -7.54 17.81 21.98
CA ILE A 476 -6.63 18.41 22.98
C ILE A 476 -5.18 18.10 22.63
N MET A 477 -4.87 16.86 22.26
CA MET A 477 -3.52 16.42 21.91
C MET A 477 -2.95 17.18 20.71
N TYR A 478 -3.79 17.56 19.74
CA TYR A 478 -3.35 18.29 18.55
C TYR A 478 -3.32 19.81 18.77
N TYR A 479 -4.42 20.40 19.27
CA TYR A 479 -4.57 21.85 19.31
C TYR A 479 -3.85 22.50 20.50
N VAL A 480 -3.80 21.87 21.67
CA VAL A 480 -3.18 22.50 22.85
C VAL A 480 -1.67 22.71 22.66
N PRO A 481 -0.87 21.75 22.15
CA PRO A 481 0.55 22.00 21.90
C PRO A 481 0.77 23.11 20.88
N ILE A 482 -0.02 23.13 19.80
CA ILE A 482 0.07 24.18 18.76
C ILE A 482 -0.24 25.54 19.37
N TYR A 483 -1.30 25.63 20.17
CA TYR A 483 -1.70 26.89 20.81
C TYR A 483 -0.64 27.38 21.81
N LEU A 484 -0.07 26.49 22.62
CA LEU A 484 1.01 26.83 23.55
C LEU A 484 2.28 27.31 22.81
N GLN A 485 2.62 26.70 21.68
CA GLN A 485 3.73 27.16 20.84
C GLN A 485 3.44 28.52 20.18
N LEU A 486 2.19 28.79 19.78
CA LEU A 486 1.77 30.12 19.29
C LEU A 486 1.86 31.21 20.36
N LEU A 487 1.69 30.87 21.64
CA LEU A 487 1.96 31.77 22.77
C LEU A 487 3.46 31.99 23.03
N GLY A 488 4.34 31.42 22.21
CA GLY A 488 5.80 31.60 22.28
C GLY A 488 6.53 30.58 23.17
N LEU A 489 5.87 29.51 23.62
CA LEU A 489 6.54 28.46 24.38
C LEU A 489 7.37 27.57 23.46
N SER A 490 8.55 27.17 23.92
CA SER A 490 9.41 26.24 23.19
C SER A 490 8.77 24.84 23.09
N PRO A 491 9.16 24.01 22.09
CA PRO A 491 8.73 22.62 22.00
C PRO A 491 8.97 21.81 23.27
N MET A 492 10.13 21.98 23.92
CA MET A 492 10.45 21.33 25.19
C MET A 492 9.50 21.78 26.31
N SER A 493 9.30 23.10 26.44
CA SER A 493 8.42 23.68 27.47
C SER A 493 6.96 23.25 27.29
N THR A 494 6.53 23.11 26.04
CA THR A 494 5.19 22.61 25.68
C THR A 494 5.07 21.12 26.03
N GLY A 495 6.06 20.30 25.66
CA GLY A 495 6.09 18.87 25.99
C GLY A 495 6.09 18.60 27.50
N LEU A 496 6.83 19.40 28.27
CA LEU A 496 6.87 19.31 29.74
C LEU A 496 5.47 19.44 30.38
N ARG A 497 4.62 20.30 29.82
CA ARG A 497 3.26 20.54 30.32
C ARG A 497 2.32 19.34 30.15
N PHE A 498 2.64 18.39 29.27
CA PHE A 498 1.86 17.17 29.07
C PHE A 498 2.22 16.04 30.04
N ILE A 499 3.34 16.14 30.78
CA ILE A 499 3.73 15.11 31.75
C ILE A 499 2.62 14.86 32.80
N PRO A 500 2.00 15.88 33.41
CA PRO A 500 0.92 15.62 34.37
C PRO A 500 -0.33 15.01 33.76
N GLN A 501 -0.63 15.25 32.48
CA GLN A 501 -1.72 14.56 31.80
C GLN A 501 -1.46 13.06 31.73
N SER A 502 -0.25 12.68 31.36
CA SER A 502 0.17 11.28 31.31
C SER A 502 0.19 10.61 32.69
N ALA A 503 0.72 11.30 33.71
CA ALA A 503 0.68 10.83 35.10
C ALA A 503 -0.77 10.72 35.60
N GLY A 504 -1.62 11.71 35.28
CA GLY A 504 -3.05 11.70 35.57
C GLY A 504 -3.73 10.49 34.96
N THR A 505 -3.48 10.17 33.68
CA THR A 505 -4.05 8.99 33.02
C THR A 505 -3.65 7.69 33.68
N ALA A 506 -2.39 7.54 34.06
CA ALA A 506 -1.89 6.38 34.81
C ALA A 506 -2.60 6.23 36.17
N LEU A 507 -2.67 7.33 36.95
CA LEU A 507 -3.31 7.36 38.27
C LEU A 507 -4.83 7.15 38.18
N GLY A 508 -5.48 7.77 37.21
CA GLY A 508 -6.91 7.65 36.95
C GLY A 508 -7.30 6.22 36.57
N ALA A 509 -6.54 5.59 35.68
CA ALA A 509 -6.78 4.21 35.27
C ALA A 509 -6.57 3.22 36.43
N LEU A 510 -5.42 3.30 37.11
CA LEU A 510 -5.11 2.41 38.22
C LEU A 510 -6.08 2.60 39.40
N GLY A 511 -6.29 3.86 39.81
CA GLY A 511 -7.17 4.20 40.91
C GLY A 511 -8.60 3.72 40.66
N THR A 512 -9.12 3.95 39.45
CA THR A 512 -10.44 3.48 39.04
C THR A 512 -10.53 1.96 39.07
N GLY A 513 -9.52 1.24 38.58
CA GLY A 513 -9.48 -0.22 38.63
C GLY A 513 -9.50 -0.77 40.06
N ILE A 514 -8.75 -0.15 40.99
CA ILE A 514 -8.71 -0.53 42.41
C ILE A 514 -10.05 -0.24 43.09
N ILE A 515 -10.62 0.95 42.88
CA ILE A 515 -11.89 1.36 43.50
C ILE A 515 -13.05 0.50 42.99
N ILE A 516 -13.12 0.21 41.68
CA ILE A 516 -14.18 -0.66 41.14
C ILE A 516 -14.02 -2.08 41.69
N ARG A 517 -12.79 -2.58 41.81
CA ARG A 517 -12.52 -3.90 42.40
C ARG A 517 -12.99 -3.99 43.85
N SER A 518 -12.83 -2.93 44.65
CA SER A 518 -13.21 -2.93 46.07
C SER A 518 -14.69 -2.62 46.29
N THR A 519 -15.28 -1.73 45.50
CA THR A 519 -16.66 -1.23 45.70
C THR A 519 -17.71 -1.93 44.86
N GLY A 520 -17.31 -2.54 43.73
CA GLY A 520 -18.23 -3.10 42.74
C GLY A 520 -19.07 -2.06 41.98
N LYS A 521 -18.89 -0.76 42.24
CA LYS A 521 -19.70 0.32 41.68
C LYS A 521 -18.87 1.15 40.70
N TYR A 522 -19.31 1.22 39.44
CA TYR A 522 -18.59 1.96 38.38
C TYR A 522 -19.30 3.26 37.95
N VAL A 523 -20.63 3.37 38.13
CA VAL A 523 -21.43 4.49 37.59
C VAL A 523 -21.00 5.84 38.19
N LEU A 524 -20.87 5.92 39.51
CA LEU A 524 -20.45 7.16 40.19
C LEU A 524 -19.06 7.60 39.74
N ILE A 525 -18.12 6.67 39.66
CA ILE A 525 -16.74 6.95 39.23
C ILE A 525 -16.72 7.43 37.78
N ASN A 526 -17.52 6.80 36.91
CA ASN A 526 -17.64 7.20 35.52
C ASN A 526 -18.21 8.62 35.39
N THR A 527 -19.24 8.97 36.15
CA THR A 527 -19.81 10.33 36.16
C THR A 527 -18.79 11.35 36.66
N LEU A 528 -18.09 11.06 37.76
CA LEU A 528 -17.05 11.94 38.29
C LEU A 528 -15.92 12.15 37.28
N ALA A 529 -15.47 11.09 36.62
CA ALA A 529 -14.44 11.16 35.59
C ALA A 529 -14.86 12.04 34.39
N HIS A 530 -16.12 11.95 33.95
CA HIS A 530 -16.66 12.81 32.90
C HIS A 530 -16.75 14.27 33.33
N THR A 531 -17.24 14.53 34.55
CA THR A 531 -17.30 15.91 35.07
C THR A 531 -15.91 16.53 35.14
N LEU A 532 -14.89 15.73 35.52
CA LEU A 532 -13.51 16.16 35.55
C LEU A 532 -12.96 16.47 34.15
N LEU A 533 -13.29 15.62 33.16
CA LEU A 533 -12.88 15.81 31.77
C LEU A 533 -13.52 17.07 31.16
N VAL A 534 -14.82 17.30 31.40
CA VAL A 534 -15.52 18.52 30.95
C VAL A 534 -14.96 19.76 31.64
N ALA A 535 -14.75 19.72 32.96
CA ALA A 535 -14.17 20.83 33.71
C ALA A 535 -12.77 21.17 33.20
N SER A 536 -11.92 20.16 32.96
CA SER A 536 -10.57 20.37 32.41
C SER A 536 -10.60 20.96 31.00
N SER A 537 -11.53 20.52 30.15
CA SER A 537 -11.71 21.06 28.80
C SER A 537 -12.20 22.51 28.84
N ALA A 538 -13.08 22.84 29.78
CA ALA A 538 -13.55 24.21 30.01
C ALA A 538 -12.42 25.12 30.51
N MET A 539 -11.52 24.61 31.36
CA MET A 539 -10.33 25.36 31.78
C MET A 539 -9.44 25.73 30.58
N LEU A 540 -9.25 24.82 29.64
CA LEU A 540 -8.43 25.10 28.44
C LEU A 540 -8.99 26.23 27.56
N LEU A 541 -10.28 26.58 27.68
CA LEU A 541 -10.87 27.72 26.96
C LEU A 541 -10.35 29.08 27.44
N PHE A 542 -9.83 29.17 28.66
CA PHE A 542 -9.31 30.42 29.26
C PHE A 542 -7.79 30.56 29.13
N LEU A 543 -7.15 29.77 28.27
CA LEU A 543 -5.74 29.94 27.94
C LEU A 543 -5.53 31.26 27.18
N GLY A 544 -4.52 32.02 27.58
CA GLY A 544 -4.09 33.24 26.93
C GLY A 544 -2.67 33.63 27.31
N TRP A 545 -2.22 34.80 26.85
CA TRP A 545 -0.84 35.27 27.01
C TRP A 545 -0.37 35.41 28.47
N ASN A 546 -1.30 35.70 29.39
CA ASN A 546 -1.00 35.92 30.81
C ASN A 546 -1.31 34.71 31.70
N THR A 547 -1.60 33.54 31.12
CA THR A 547 -2.00 32.37 31.92
C THR A 547 -0.80 31.78 32.67
N PRO A 548 -0.87 31.60 34.01
CA PRO A 548 0.20 30.99 34.77
C PRO A 548 0.50 29.56 34.30
N PRO A 549 1.78 29.12 34.27
CA PRO A 549 2.13 27.75 33.87
C PRO A 549 1.38 26.68 34.67
N ALA A 550 1.20 26.91 35.98
CA ALA A 550 0.48 26.02 36.90
C ALA A 550 -0.95 25.71 36.43
N TYR A 551 -1.62 26.68 35.81
CA TYR A 551 -2.97 26.49 35.29
C TYR A 551 -3.02 25.39 34.22
N VAL A 552 -2.05 25.40 33.30
CA VAL A 552 -1.95 24.42 32.21
C VAL A 552 -1.63 23.03 32.77
N PHE A 553 -0.70 22.96 33.73
CA PHE A 553 -0.37 21.70 34.40
C PHE A 553 -1.57 21.08 35.12
N VAL A 554 -2.36 21.90 35.84
CA VAL A 554 -3.55 21.43 36.55
C VAL A 554 -4.64 20.99 35.58
N ALA A 555 -4.92 21.79 34.54
CA ALA A 555 -5.92 21.43 33.53
C ALA A 555 -5.58 20.11 32.84
N LEU A 556 -4.32 19.94 32.42
CA LEU A 556 -3.84 18.73 31.78
C LEU A 556 -3.80 17.53 32.74
N ALA A 557 -3.44 17.72 34.01
CA ALA A 557 -3.51 16.66 35.03
C ALA A 557 -4.94 16.16 35.28
N MET A 558 -5.88 17.08 35.45
CA MET A 558 -7.30 16.77 35.62
C MET A 558 -7.87 16.04 34.40
N TYR A 559 -7.52 16.52 33.21
CA TYR A 559 -7.87 15.89 31.94
C TYR A 559 -7.38 14.44 31.90
N GLY A 560 -6.09 14.24 32.19
CA GLY A 560 -5.45 12.93 32.24
C GLY A 560 -6.16 11.98 33.18
N LEU A 561 -6.45 12.42 34.40
CA LEU A 561 -7.11 11.62 35.43
C LEU A 561 -8.52 11.19 35.02
N GLY A 562 -9.31 12.11 34.47
CA GLY A 562 -10.64 11.82 33.94
C GLY A 562 -10.58 10.83 32.77
N PHE A 563 -9.68 11.08 31.82
CA PHE A 563 -9.49 10.22 30.64
C PHE A 563 -9.11 8.78 31.04
N GLY A 564 -8.10 8.61 31.90
CA GLY A 564 -7.66 7.28 32.34
C GLY A 564 -8.74 6.50 33.10
N ALA A 565 -9.54 7.20 33.92
CA ALA A 565 -10.66 6.59 34.62
C ALA A 565 -11.75 6.09 33.65
N ILE A 566 -12.08 6.88 32.62
CA ILE A 566 -13.09 6.53 31.60
C ILE A 566 -12.67 5.28 30.82
N LEU A 567 -11.39 5.15 30.44
CA LEU A 567 -10.88 3.97 29.74
C LEU A 567 -11.16 2.66 30.50
N VAL A 568 -11.03 2.70 31.83
CA VAL A 568 -11.24 1.52 32.68
C VAL A 568 -12.71 1.27 32.94
N THR A 569 -13.53 2.30 33.19
CA THR A 569 -14.97 2.13 33.43
C THR A 569 -15.69 1.58 32.20
N THR A 570 -15.43 2.12 31.00
CA THR A 570 -16.12 1.68 29.77
C THR A 570 -15.76 0.25 29.39
N LEU A 571 -14.50 -0.14 29.59
CA LEU A 571 -14.06 -1.52 29.37
C LEU A 571 -14.79 -2.49 30.31
N ILE A 572 -14.89 -2.15 31.60
CA ILE A 572 -15.60 -2.98 32.59
C ILE A 572 -17.09 -3.06 32.26
N VAL A 573 -17.72 -1.96 31.83
CA VAL A 573 -19.12 -1.94 31.39
C VAL A 573 -19.34 -2.94 30.26
N LEU A 574 -18.50 -2.88 29.21
CA LEU A 574 -18.56 -3.80 28.08
C LEU A 574 -18.41 -5.26 28.51
N ILE A 575 -17.38 -5.57 29.30
CA ILE A 575 -17.15 -6.94 29.79
C ILE A 575 -18.33 -7.44 30.64
N SER A 576 -18.88 -6.59 31.51
CA SER A 576 -20.02 -6.97 32.37
C SER A 576 -21.34 -7.15 31.64
N SER A 577 -21.47 -6.57 30.44
CA SER A 577 -22.71 -6.58 29.66
C SER A 577 -22.85 -7.81 28.75
N VAL A 578 -21.79 -8.58 28.56
CA VAL A 578 -21.80 -9.82 27.76
C VAL A 578 -22.10 -10.99 28.68
N ASN A 579 -23.26 -11.63 28.50
CA ASN A 579 -23.63 -12.83 29.25
C ASN A 579 -22.64 -13.95 28.94
N HIS A 580 -21.92 -14.41 29.96
CA HIS A 580 -21.07 -15.60 29.85
C HIS A 580 -21.95 -16.84 29.83
N VAL A 581 -22.29 -17.33 28.64
CA VAL A 581 -22.82 -18.69 28.49
C VAL A 581 -21.64 -19.63 28.66
N PHE A 582 -21.66 -20.44 29.73
CA PHE A 582 -20.72 -21.53 29.96
C PHE A 582 -21.02 -22.71 29.03
#